data_AF-A0A0L1KL26-F1
#
_entry.id   AF-A0A0L1KL26-F1
#
_cell.length_a   1.000
_cell.length_b   1.000
_cell.length_c   1.000
_cell.angle_alpha   90.00
_cell.angle_beta   90.00
_cell.angle_gamma   90.00
#
_symmetry.space_group_name_H-M   'P 1'
#
loop_
_entity.id
_entity.type
_entity.pdbx_description
1 polymer ?
#
loop_
_entity_poly.entity_id
_entity_poly.type
_entity_poly.pdbx_seq_one_letter_code
_entity_poly.pdbx_strand_id
1 'polypeptide(L)'
;MLSNVYVEVYFACADDGIGRFDRSMLSQQDLMELFIFGLAKPEKICGNRDDPDDVCEWTGVICNGDGEVEEFEWVLKRLHGTGTLGFEFLPFSMKIVRMLHSALTIFIAPLTKVSRMAM
;
A
#
# COMPACT_ATOMS: atom_id res chain seq x y z
N MET A 1 25.27 46.85 -29.40
CA MET A 1 24.30 45.77 -29.64
C MET A 1 24.31 44.88 -28.42
N LEU A 2 23.38 45.08 -27.47
CA LEU A 2 23.21 44.19 -26.32
C LEU A 2 21.93 43.40 -26.58
N SER A 3 22.09 42.10 -26.85
CA SER A 3 20.97 41.19 -27.10
C SER A 3 20.48 40.68 -25.75
N ASN A 4 19.27 41.08 -25.34
CA ASN A 4 18.61 40.49 -24.18
C ASN A 4 18.19 39.05 -24.54
N VAL A 5 18.76 38.06 -23.86
CA VAL A 5 18.30 36.67 -23.93
C VAL A 5 17.18 36.52 -22.91
N TYR A 6 15.96 36.31 -23.39
CA TYR A 6 14.84 35.92 -22.54
C TYR A 6 14.86 34.40 -22.38
N VAL A 7 15.01 33.94 -21.14
CA VAL A 7 14.81 32.53 -20.78
C VAL A 7 13.35 32.38 -20.36
N GLU A 8 12.57 31.77 -21.24
CA GLU A 8 11.18 31.42 -20.95
C GLU A 8 11.16 30.06 -20.25
N VAL A 9 10.90 30.08 -18.95
CA VAL A 9 10.76 28.85 -18.14
C VAL A 9 9.31 28.40 -18.22
N TYR A 10 9.04 27.38 -19.02
CA TYR A 10 7.76 26.68 -18.99
C TYR A 10 7.70 25.79 -17.75
N PHE A 11 6.97 26.24 -16.72
CA PHE A 11 6.48 25.34 -15.68
C PHE A 11 5.31 24.55 -16.27
N ALA A 12 5.57 23.30 -16.67
CA ALA A 12 4.50 22.33 -16.76
C ALA A 12 4.04 22.07 -15.31
N CYS A 13 2.94 22.70 -14.90
CA CYS A 13 2.21 22.23 -13.73
C CYS A 13 1.74 20.81 -14.07
N ALA A 14 2.44 19.80 -13.58
CA ALA A 14 1.84 18.49 -13.44
C ALA A 14 0.66 18.70 -12.50
N ASP A 15 -0.54 18.61 -13.05
CA ASP A 15 -1.76 18.54 -12.29
C ASP A 15 -1.55 17.48 -11.20
N ASP A 16 -1.69 17.84 -9.92
CA ASP A 16 -1.75 16.86 -8.83
C ASP A 16 -2.95 15.89 -9.03
N GLY A 17 -3.75 16.10 -10.08
CA GLY A 17 -4.78 15.23 -10.61
C GLY A 17 -4.30 13.97 -11.34
N ILE A 18 -2.99 13.63 -11.39
CA ILE A 18 -2.58 12.25 -11.71
C ILE A 18 -2.97 11.33 -10.55
N GLY A 19 -4.20 10.83 -10.62
CA GLY A 19 -4.67 9.68 -9.88
C GLY A 19 -4.95 9.92 -8.40
N ARG A 20 -5.92 10.80 -8.06
CA ARG A 20 -6.74 10.51 -6.87
C ARG A 20 -7.52 9.23 -7.18
N PHE A 21 -6.87 8.11 -6.91
CA PHE A 21 -7.41 6.79 -7.11
C PHE A 21 -8.57 6.61 -6.15
N ASP A 22 -9.78 6.46 -6.68
CA ASP A 22 -10.95 6.28 -5.86
C ASP A 22 -10.90 4.87 -5.25
N ARG A 23 -10.46 4.80 -3.99
CA ARG A 23 -10.40 3.57 -3.20
C ARG A 23 -11.74 2.84 -3.17
N SER A 24 -12.87 3.53 -3.34
CA SER A 24 -14.18 2.89 -3.40
C SER A 24 -14.41 2.06 -4.66
N MET A 25 -13.57 2.24 -5.69
CA MET A 25 -13.60 1.43 -6.92
C MET A 25 -12.76 0.15 -6.82
N LEU A 26 -11.97 -0.02 -5.75
CA LEU A 26 -11.15 -1.21 -5.57
C LEU A 26 -11.95 -2.37 -4.98
N SER A 27 -11.63 -3.58 -5.43
CA SER A 27 -12.03 -4.79 -4.73
C SER A 27 -11.28 -4.93 -3.40
N GLN A 28 -11.80 -5.74 -2.48
CA GLN A 28 -11.07 -6.05 -1.24
C GLN A 28 -9.73 -6.77 -1.50
N GLN A 29 -9.69 -7.59 -2.56
CA GLN A 29 -8.47 -8.23 -3.02
C GLN A 29 -7.39 -7.18 -3.31
N ASP A 30 -7.70 -6.21 -4.18
CA ASP A 30 -6.76 -5.15 -4.56
C ASP A 30 -6.32 -4.31 -3.35
N LEU A 31 -7.26 -4.00 -2.44
CA LEU A 31 -6.97 -3.27 -1.21
C LEU A 31 -5.97 -4.03 -0.34
N MET A 32 -6.15 -5.33 -0.20
CA MET A 32 -5.25 -6.18 0.59
C MET A 32 -3.87 -6.32 -0.07
N GLU A 33 -3.81 -6.44 -1.39
CA GLU A 33 -2.55 -6.50 -2.13
C GLU A 33 -1.75 -5.22 -1.94
N LEU A 34 -2.40 -4.05 -2.07
CA LEU A 34 -1.77 -2.76 -1.83
C LEU A 34 -1.38 -2.56 -0.36
N PHE A 35 -2.18 -3.07 0.57
CA PHE A 35 -1.91 -3.01 2.00
C PHE A 35 -0.61 -3.77 2.37
N ILE A 36 -0.35 -4.93 1.75
CA ILE A 36 0.87 -5.73 2.01
C ILE A 36 1.99 -5.51 0.99
N PHE A 37 1.79 -4.71 -0.06
CA PHE A 37 2.71 -4.55 -1.20
C PHE A 37 4.15 -4.19 -0.79
N GLY A 38 4.28 -3.37 0.26
CA GLY A 38 5.56 -2.91 0.80
C GLY A 38 6.26 -3.90 1.75
N LEU A 39 5.67 -5.06 2.03
CA LEU A 39 6.33 -6.12 2.79
C LEU A 39 7.44 -6.75 1.96
N ALA A 40 8.50 -7.21 2.63
CA ALA A 40 9.64 -7.81 1.95
C ALA A 40 9.34 -9.19 1.35
N LYS A 41 8.34 -9.90 1.89
CA LYS A 41 7.97 -11.28 1.50
C LYS A 41 6.44 -11.49 1.45
N PRO A 42 5.70 -10.71 0.64
CA PRO A 42 4.25 -10.85 0.54
C PRO A 42 3.82 -12.23 0.02
N GLU A 43 4.69 -12.93 -0.71
CA GLU A 43 4.46 -14.31 -1.19
C GLU A 43 4.26 -15.34 -0.05
N LYS A 44 4.63 -14.99 1.19
CA LYS A 44 4.34 -15.80 2.38
C LYS A 44 2.94 -15.59 2.94
N ILE A 45 2.21 -14.61 2.41
CA ILE A 45 0.85 -14.24 2.79
C ILE A 45 -0.10 -14.61 1.65
N CYS A 46 0.15 -14.10 0.44
CA CYS A 46 -0.75 -14.19 -0.71
C CYS A 46 -0.41 -15.28 -1.74
N GLY A 47 0.58 -16.13 -1.46
CA GLY A 47 1.02 -17.14 -2.42
C GLY A 47 1.92 -16.55 -3.50
N ASN A 48 1.44 -16.48 -4.75
CA ASN A 48 2.18 -15.84 -5.84
C ASN A 48 1.85 -14.34 -5.90
N ARG A 49 2.85 -13.49 -6.13
CA ARG A 49 2.63 -12.03 -6.22
C ARG A 49 1.97 -11.61 -7.53
N ASP A 50 2.23 -12.33 -8.62
CA ASP A 50 1.70 -12.00 -9.95
C ASP A 50 0.33 -12.65 -10.20
N ASP A 51 -0.03 -13.64 -9.38
CA ASP A 51 -1.28 -14.40 -9.44
C ASP A 51 -1.65 -14.84 -8.01
N PRO A 52 -2.06 -13.89 -7.15
CA PRO A 52 -2.32 -14.17 -5.75
C PRO A 52 -3.56 -15.05 -5.58
N ASP A 53 -3.53 -15.85 -4.52
CA ASP A 53 -4.69 -16.62 -4.09
C ASP A 53 -5.85 -15.66 -3.72
N ASP A 54 -7.06 -16.20 -3.56
CA ASP A 54 -8.18 -15.41 -3.02
C ASP A 54 -7.81 -14.87 -1.63
N VAL A 55 -8.17 -13.62 -1.35
CA VAL A 55 -7.79 -12.92 -0.11
C VAL A 55 -8.19 -13.69 1.15
N CYS A 56 -9.29 -14.46 1.10
CA CYS A 56 -9.74 -15.27 2.22
C CYS A 56 -8.94 -16.58 2.40
N GLU A 57 -8.13 -16.95 1.41
CA GLU A 57 -7.18 -18.07 1.48
C GLU A 57 -5.78 -17.63 1.93
N TRP A 58 -5.54 -16.32 2.03
CA TRP A 58 -4.24 -15.79 2.44
C TRP A 58 -3.87 -16.20 3.86
N THR A 59 -2.57 -16.43 4.08
CA THR A 59 -2.07 -16.80 5.40
C THR A 59 -2.22 -15.65 6.38
N GLY A 60 -3.05 -15.87 7.41
CA GLY A 60 -3.28 -14.90 8.48
C GLY A 60 -4.41 -13.91 8.18
N VAL A 61 -5.12 -14.05 7.07
CA VAL A 61 -6.37 -13.31 6.82
C VAL A 61 -7.55 -14.12 7.34
N ILE A 62 -8.50 -13.43 7.96
CA ILE A 62 -9.78 -13.99 8.39
C ILE A 62 -10.89 -13.18 7.72
N CYS A 63 -11.74 -13.85 6.95
CA CYS A 63 -12.95 -13.26 6.37
C CYS A 63 -14.19 -13.61 7.19
N ASN A 64 -15.17 -12.70 7.18
CA ASN A 64 -16.47 -12.89 7.82
C ASN A 64 -17.39 -13.79 6.95
N GLY A 65 -18.64 -13.99 7.41
CA GLY A 65 -19.63 -14.82 6.72
C GLY A 65 -20.05 -14.30 5.33
N ASP A 66 -19.79 -13.03 5.03
CA ASP A 66 -20.07 -12.40 3.74
C ASP A 66 -18.86 -12.46 2.78
N GLY A 67 -17.75 -13.09 3.21
CA GLY A 67 -16.51 -13.18 2.43
C GLY A 67 -15.66 -11.90 2.48
N GLU A 68 -15.92 -11.01 3.43
CA GLU A 68 -15.16 -9.77 3.59
C GLU A 68 -14.05 -9.92 4.64
N VAL A 69 -12.88 -9.37 4.37
CA VAL A 69 -11.72 -9.35 5.26
C VAL A 69 -12.06 -8.64 6.56
N GLU A 70 -12.05 -9.38 7.66
CA GLU A 70 -12.37 -8.88 9.00
C GLU A 70 -11.10 -8.72 9.84
N GLU A 71 -10.15 -9.64 9.73
CA GLU A 71 -8.91 -9.61 10.51
C GLU A 71 -7.68 -9.97 9.68
N PHE A 72 -6.54 -9.39 10.08
CA PHE A 72 -5.24 -9.75 9.54
C PHE A 72 -4.21 -9.92 10.65
N GLU A 73 -3.62 -11.12 10.74
CA GLU A 73 -2.64 -11.49 11.74
C GLU A 73 -1.33 -11.98 11.10
N TRP A 74 -0.25 -11.27 11.40
CA TRP A 74 1.08 -11.62 10.92
C TRP A 74 2.13 -11.47 12.03
N VAL A 75 2.08 -12.42 12.96
CA VAL A 75 2.81 -12.42 14.23
C VAL A 75 4.02 -13.38 14.23
N LEU A 76 5.07 -13.07 15.00
CA LEU A 76 6.29 -13.87 15.22
C LEU A 76 7.19 -14.08 13.99
N LYS A 77 7.14 -13.14 13.03
CA LYS A 77 7.82 -13.33 11.73
C LYS A 77 9.27 -12.83 11.69
N ARG A 78 9.83 -12.24 12.76
CA ARG A 78 11.23 -11.78 12.84
C ARG A 78 11.70 -11.09 11.54
N LEU A 79 12.68 -11.68 10.83
CA LEU A 79 13.27 -11.20 9.56
C LEU A 79 12.36 -11.36 8.33
N HIS A 80 11.27 -12.13 8.45
CA HIS A 80 10.27 -12.31 7.39
C HIS A 80 9.10 -11.32 7.51
N GLY A 81 9.05 -10.54 8.58
CA GLY A 81 8.09 -9.47 8.80
C GLY A 81 8.71 -8.09 8.62
N THR A 82 9.75 -7.94 7.79
CA THR A 82 10.32 -6.63 7.44
C THR A 82 9.54 -5.99 6.30
N GLY A 83 9.59 -4.66 6.22
CA GLY A 83 8.91 -3.87 5.19
C GLY A 83 7.90 -2.89 5.77
N THR A 84 6.97 -2.46 4.92
CA THR A 84 6.00 -1.40 5.20
C THR A 84 4.59 -1.85 4.83
N LEU A 85 3.62 -1.50 5.68
CA LEU A 85 2.20 -1.66 5.40
C LEU A 85 1.61 -0.37 4.87
N GLY A 86 0.86 -0.47 3.78
CA GLY A 86 0.12 0.64 3.19
C GLY A 86 -1.20 0.87 3.92
N PHE A 87 -1.18 1.42 5.14
CA PHE A 87 -2.39 1.67 5.94
C PHE A 87 -3.45 2.55 5.25
N GLU A 88 -3.04 3.33 4.25
CA GLU A 88 -3.94 4.06 3.34
C GLU A 88 -4.92 3.14 2.59
N PHE A 89 -4.58 1.85 2.43
CA PHE A 89 -5.33 0.86 1.66
C PHE A 89 -6.04 -0.21 2.51
N LEU A 90 -6.20 0.00 3.82
CA LEU A 90 -6.93 -0.94 4.69
C LEU A 90 -8.32 -1.34 4.12
N PRO A 91 -8.72 -2.62 4.09
CA PRO A 91 -10.09 -2.96 3.73
C PRO A 91 -11.10 -2.29 4.66
N PHE A 92 -12.23 -1.84 4.12
CA PHE A 92 -13.25 -1.13 4.90
C PHE A 92 -13.88 -2.00 5.99
N SER A 93 -13.97 -3.30 5.74
CA SER A 93 -14.51 -4.32 6.67
C SER A 93 -13.52 -4.74 7.75
N MET A 94 -12.24 -4.34 7.64
CA MET A 94 -11.19 -4.82 8.53
C MET A 94 -11.31 -4.18 9.92
N LYS A 95 -11.39 -5.03 10.94
CA LYS A 95 -11.56 -4.66 12.35
C LYS A 95 -10.27 -4.81 13.14
N ILE A 96 -9.47 -5.83 12.83
CA ILE A 96 -8.29 -6.19 13.63
C ILE A 96 -7.07 -6.36 12.72
N VAL A 97 -5.97 -5.67 13.08
CA VAL A 97 -4.64 -5.91 12.52
C VAL A 97 -3.69 -6.27 13.67
N ARG A 98 -3.15 -7.50 13.66
CA ARG A 98 -2.14 -7.96 14.63
C ARG A 98 -0.81 -8.20 13.95
N MET A 99 0.17 -7.41 14.35
CA MET A 99 1.56 -7.46 13.88
C MET A 99 2.47 -7.39 15.10
N LEU A 100 2.88 -8.54 15.64
CA LEU A 100 3.70 -8.63 16.85
C LEU A 100 5.01 -9.39 16.54
N HIS A 101 6.12 -9.00 17.18
CA HIS A 101 7.44 -9.61 16.96
C HIS A 101 7.89 -9.65 15.48
N SER A 102 7.64 -8.56 14.76
CA SER A 102 8.12 -8.29 13.40
C SER A 102 9.01 -7.05 13.40
N ALA A 103 10.01 -7.00 12.52
CA ALA A 103 10.90 -5.83 12.35
C ALA A 103 10.27 -4.81 11.38
N LEU A 104 9.03 -4.39 11.67
CA LEU A 104 8.26 -3.50 10.80
C LEU A 104 8.66 -2.03 10.98
N THR A 105 8.60 -1.30 9.87
CA THR A 105 8.55 0.17 9.88
C THR A 105 7.15 0.58 9.45
N ILE A 106 6.39 1.18 10.35
CA ILE A 106 5.06 1.75 10.03
C ILE A 106 5.30 3.10 9.37
N PHE A 107 4.95 3.23 8.09
CA PHE A 107 4.94 4.51 7.40
C PHE A 107 3.52 5.04 7.38
N ILE A 108 3.22 6.00 8.27
CA ILE A 108 2.03 6.83 8.13
C ILE A 108 2.47 7.97 7.22
N ALA A 109 2.07 7.95 5.96
CA ALA A 109 2.28 9.11 5.11
C ALA A 109 1.54 10.29 5.76
N PRO A 110 2.23 11.36 6.19
CA PRO A 110 1.50 12.58 6.48
C PRO A 110 0.80 12.98 5.19
N LEU A 111 -0.49 13.37 5.28
CA LEU A 111 -1.33 13.85 4.16
C LEU A 111 -0.72 15.04 3.37
N THR A 112 0.54 15.42 3.64
CA THR A 112 1.26 16.54 3.09
C THR A 112 2.62 16.20 2.47
N LYS A 113 3.06 14.93 2.41
CA LYS A 113 4.27 14.55 1.64
C LYS A 113 4.12 13.24 0.87
N VAL A 114 3.33 13.29 -0.20
CA VAL A 114 3.72 12.64 -1.45
C VAL A 114 4.72 13.57 -2.14
N SER A 115 5.93 13.65 -1.61
CA SER A 115 7.04 14.27 -2.33
C SER A 115 8.33 13.67 -1.82
N ARG A 116 9.06 13.06 -2.76
CA ARG A 116 10.35 12.37 -2.64
C ARG A 116 10.29 10.89 -2.27
N MET A 117 9.90 10.10 -3.27
CA MET A 117 10.81 9.09 -3.81
C MET A 117 10.59 9.02 -5.33
N ALA A 118 11.38 9.79 -6.07
CA ALA A 118 11.71 9.52 -7.46
C ALA A 118 13.06 10.21 -7.74
N MET A 119 14.05 9.35 -8.00
CA MET A 119 15.47 9.58 -8.34
C MET A 119 16.46 9.79 -7.18
#